data_AF-A0A2K9LG59-F1
#
_entry.id   AF-A0A2K9LG59-F1
#
_cell.length_a   1.000
_cell.length_b   1.000
_cell.length_c   1.000
_cell.angle_alpha   90.00
_cell.angle_beta   90.00
_cell.angle_gamma   90.00
#
_symmetry.space_group_name_H-M   'P 1'
#
loop_
_entity.id
_entity.type
_entity.pdbx_description
1 polymer ?
#
loop_
_entity_poly.entity_id
_entity_poly.type
_entity_poly.pdbx_seq_one_letter_code
_entity_poly.pdbx_strand_id
1 'polypeptide(L)'
;MRKQAKVNKLQQGTQQQRNQARKDSLSELTKGVLLGSHDTAIGGFVYLRRVFEKLIKQAADHAISDGVISEDEFTPLRMNEKISAIREYLPSFIVEHPKLYSLLSKGVHELTEDECSRVFDVIKMSIEMILEQKLEDRNREKRLAEAKKQPQKTLQKH
;
A
#
# COMPACT_ATOMS: atom_id res chain seq x y z
N MET A 1 1.27 8.02 -35.17
CA MET A 1 2.07 8.69 -34.11
C MET A 1 1.26 9.16 -32.88
N ARG A 2 -0.01 9.59 -33.00
CA ARG A 2 -0.79 10.12 -31.85
C ARG A 2 -1.14 9.10 -30.74
N LYS A 3 -1.30 7.80 -31.05
CA LYS A 3 -1.59 6.75 -30.05
C LYS A 3 -0.40 6.50 -29.09
N GLN A 4 0.83 6.42 -29.61
CA GLN A 4 2.03 6.14 -28.80
C GLN A 4 2.36 7.28 -27.81
N ALA A 5 2.16 8.54 -28.23
CA ALA A 5 2.38 9.72 -27.39
C ALA A 5 1.34 9.83 -26.25
N LYS A 6 0.10 9.39 -26.48
CA LYS A 6 -0.97 9.36 -25.46
C LYS A 6 -0.72 8.27 -24.43
N VAL A 7 -0.26 7.09 -24.86
CA VAL A 7 0.15 5.98 -23.98
C VAL A 7 1.37 6.36 -23.11
N ASN A 8 2.39 7.02 -23.68
CA ASN A 8 3.56 7.49 -22.92
C ASN A 8 3.18 8.56 -21.87
N LYS A 9 2.26 9.48 -22.18
CA LYS A 9 1.78 10.47 -21.20
C LYS A 9 0.98 9.83 -20.05
N LEU A 10 0.13 8.83 -20.33
CA LEU A 10 -0.57 8.06 -19.29
C LEU A 10 0.39 7.26 -18.38
N GLN A 11 1.43 6.66 -18.97
CA GLN A 11 2.45 5.91 -18.23
C GLN A 11 3.36 6.82 -17.37
N GLN A 12 3.63 8.04 -17.81
CA GLN A 12 4.38 9.03 -17.02
C GLN A 12 3.54 9.61 -15.85
N GLY A 13 2.25 9.87 -16.07
CA GLY A 13 1.33 10.32 -15.01
C GLY A 13 1.18 9.30 -13.88
N THR A 14 1.02 8.02 -14.22
CA THR A 14 0.94 6.92 -13.25
C THR A 14 2.26 6.72 -12.49
N GLN A 15 3.42 6.89 -13.13
CA GLN A 15 4.72 6.75 -12.46
C GLN A 15 5.02 7.89 -11.47
N GLN A 16 4.68 9.14 -11.82
CA GLN A 16 4.84 10.28 -10.91
C GLN A 16 3.90 10.17 -9.69
N GLN A 17 2.64 9.78 -9.91
CA GLN A 17 1.67 9.54 -8.83
C GLN A 17 2.15 8.42 -7.89
N ARG A 18 2.68 7.32 -8.42
CA ARG A 18 3.25 6.22 -7.63
C ARG A 18 4.46 6.65 -6.79
N ASN A 19 5.29 7.55 -7.32
CA ASN A 19 6.45 8.07 -6.60
C ASN A 19 6.03 9.01 -5.45
N GLN A 20 5.04 9.88 -5.69
CA GLN A 20 4.50 10.77 -4.66
C GLN A 20 3.82 9.98 -3.53
N ALA A 21 2.97 9.01 -3.89
CA ALA A 21 2.28 8.16 -2.92
C ALA A 21 3.25 7.36 -2.03
N ARG A 22 4.39 6.94 -2.59
CA ARG A 22 5.49 6.32 -1.83
C ARG A 22 6.13 7.31 -0.86
N LYS A 23 6.44 8.53 -1.32
CA LYS A 23 7.05 9.58 -0.50
C LYS A 23 6.15 9.95 0.67
N ASP A 24 4.84 10.05 0.43
CA ASP A 24 3.85 10.36 1.46
C ASP A 24 3.72 9.23 2.48
N SER A 25 3.74 7.97 2.04
CA SER A 25 3.68 6.82 2.96
C SER A 25 4.94 6.72 3.82
N LEU A 26 6.11 7.00 3.25
CA LEU A 26 7.38 7.04 3.98
C LEU A 26 7.40 8.20 4.99
N SER A 27 6.93 9.39 4.60
CA SER A 27 6.84 10.53 5.52
C SER A 27 5.92 10.25 6.70
N GLU A 28 4.75 9.64 6.48
CA GLU A 28 3.86 9.26 7.58
C GLU A 28 4.49 8.17 8.47
N LEU A 29 5.17 7.17 7.90
CA LEU A 29 5.92 6.18 8.69
C LEU A 29 6.99 6.85 9.55
N THR A 30 7.80 7.75 8.98
CA THR A 30 8.84 8.47 9.72
C THR A 30 8.26 9.29 10.87
N LYS A 31 7.15 10.01 10.65
CA LYS A 31 6.46 10.73 11.73
C LYS A 31 5.94 9.77 12.81
N GLY A 32 5.37 8.64 12.40
CA GLY A 32 4.88 7.62 13.32
C GLY A 32 5.98 7.07 14.22
N VAL A 33 7.14 6.72 13.64
CA VAL A 33 8.31 6.23 14.38
C VAL A 33 8.83 7.28 15.36
N LEU A 34 8.96 8.54 14.92
CA LEU A 34 9.47 9.63 15.76
C LEU A 34 8.57 9.89 16.98
N LEU A 35 7.25 9.82 16.81
CA LEU A 35 6.30 10.01 17.90
C LEU A 35 6.26 8.80 18.84
N GLY A 36 6.31 7.58 18.29
CA GLY A 36 6.38 6.36 19.09
C GLY A 36 7.63 6.25 19.96
N SER A 37 8.73 6.93 19.60
CA SER A 37 9.96 6.97 20.41
C SER A 37 9.95 7.98 21.57
N HIS A 38 8.89 8.79 21.73
CA HIS A 38 8.81 9.87 22.72
C HIS A 38 7.53 9.80 23.56
N ASP A 39 7.30 8.77 24.37
CA ASP A 39 6.14 8.62 25.28
C ASP A 39 4.74 8.97 24.67
N THR A 40 4.63 9.01 23.34
CA THR A 40 3.44 9.38 22.54
C THR A 40 3.19 8.32 21.46
N ALA A 41 3.08 7.08 21.92
CA ALA A 41 2.68 5.92 21.13
C ALA A 41 1.32 6.10 20.42
N ILE A 42 0.30 6.71 21.04
CA ILE A 42 -1.00 6.98 20.40
C ILE A 42 -0.80 7.86 19.16
N GLY A 43 0.04 8.88 19.28
CA GLY A 43 0.44 9.73 18.15
C GLY A 43 1.03 8.90 17.01
N GLY A 44 1.92 7.96 17.34
CA GLY A 44 2.46 7.00 16.39
C GLY A 44 1.39 6.13 15.70
N PHE A 45 0.42 5.62 16.45
CA PHE A 45 -0.70 4.82 15.92
C PHE A 45 -1.54 5.57 14.90
N VAL A 46 -1.78 6.88 15.09
CA VAL A 46 -2.49 7.71 14.11
C VAL A 46 -1.79 7.67 12.75
N TYR A 47 -0.46 7.79 12.73
CA TYR A 47 0.32 7.76 11.50
C TYR A 47 0.39 6.37 10.87
N LEU A 48 0.59 5.32 11.68
CA LEU A 48 0.61 3.94 11.19
C LEU A 48 -0.74 3.54 10.57
N ARG A 49 -1.86 3.98 11.17
CA ARG A 49 -3.20 3.78 10.62
C ARG A 49 -3.37 4.47 9.27
N ARG A 50 -2.88 5.71 9.12
CA ARG A 50 -2.93 6.44 7.84
C ARG A 50 -2.13 5.74 6.74
N VAL A 51 -0.97 5.18 7.07
CA VAL A 51 -0.18 4.38 6.12
C VAL A 51 -1.00 3.18 5.65
N PHE A 52 -1.60 2.43 6.58
CA PHE A 52 -2.45 1.28 6.25
C PHE A 52 -3.63 1.68 5.35
N GLU A 53 -4.39 2.71 5.71
CA GLU A 53 -5.56 3.17 4.93
C GLU A 53 -5.15 3.64 3.52
N LYS A 54 -4.01 4.32 3.37
CA LYS A 54 -3.46 4.68 2.06
C LYS A 54 -3.12 3.47 1.19
N LEU A 55 -2.61 2.39 1.80
CA LEU A 55 -2.30 1.16 1.08
C LEU A 55 -3.57 0.50 0.54
N ILE A 56 -4.62 0.41 1.37
CA ILE A 56 -5.92 -0.13 0.96
C ILE A 56 -6.53 0.73 -0.15
N LYS A 57 -6.52 2.07 -0.01
CA LYS A 57 -7.06 2.96 -1.04
C LYS A 57 -6.35 2.81 -2.38
N GLN A 58 -5.02 2.73 -2.38
CA GLN A 58 -4.24 2.53 -3.61
C GLN A 58 -4.56 1.19 -4.29
N ALA A 59 -4.74 0.13 -3.52
CA ALA A 59 -5.11 -1.18 -4.05
C ALA A 59 -6.56 -1.18 -4.57
N ALA A 60 -7.47 -0.48 -3.89
CA ALA A 60 -8.83 -0.27 -4.35
C ALA A 60 -8.88 0.51 -5.67
N ASP A 61 -8.08 1.58 -5.81
CA ASP A 61 -8.00 2.35 -7.05
C ASP A 61 -7.56 1.48 -8.24
N HIS A 62 -6.63 0.55 -8.02
CA HIS A 62 -6.24 -0.42 -9.04
C HIS A 62 -7.37 -1.42 -9.35
N ALA A 63 -8.00 -2.01 -8.33
CA ALA A 63 -9.09 -2.95 -8.51
C ALA A 63 -10.31 -2.32 -9.23
N ILE A 64 -10.63 -1.07 -8.90
CA ILE A 64 -11.69 -0.28 -9.56
C ILE A 64 -11.30 0.01 -11.01
N SER A 65 -10.05 0.41 -11.27
CA SER A 65 -9.56 0.64 -12.64
C SER A 65 -9.59 -0.61 -13.50
N ASP A 66 -9.40 -1.79 -12.91
CA ASP A 66 -9.47 -3.08 -13.59
C ASP A 66 -10.91 -3.63 -13.69
N GLY A 67 -11.89 -2.93 -13.11
CA GLY A 67 -13.31 -3.30 -13.15
C GLY A 67 -13.68 -4.47 -12.23
N VAL A 68 -12.85 -4.78 -11.23
CA VAL A 68 -13.09 -5.87 -10.25
C VAL A 68 -14.21 -5.53 -9.27
N ILE A 69 -14.32 -4.25 -8.90
CA ILE A 69 -15.36 -3.72 -8.02
C ILE A 69 -15.63 -2.26 -8.38
N SER A 70 -16.87 -1.79 -8.26
CA SER A 70 -17.18 -0.37 -8.44
C SER A 70 -16.90 0.45 -7.17
N GLU A 71 -16.73 1.77 -7.31
CA GLU A 71 -16.54 2.66 -6.15
C GLU A 71 -17.76 2.67 -5.22
N ASP A 72 -18.98 2.56 -5.79
CA ASP A 72 -20.24 2.49 -5.06
C ASP A 72 -20.37 1.20 -4.25
N GLU A 73 -19.86 0.08 -4.78
CA GLU A 73 -19.81 -1.20 -4.05
C GLU A 73 -18.70 -1.19 -2.99
N PHE A 74 -17.55 -0.58 -3.26
CA PHE A 74 -16.40 -0.62 -2.35
C PHE A 74 -16.56 0.32 -1.15
N THR A 75 -17.08 1.52 -1.36
CA THR A 75 -17.16 2.58 -0.33
C THR A 75 -17.87 2.14 0.96
N PRO A 76 -19.08 1.53 0.92
CA PRO A 76 -19.82 1.17 2.12
C PRO A 76 -19.21 0.00 2.91
N LEU A 77 -18.28 -0.77 2.31
CA LEU A 77 -17.69 -1.93 2.95
C LEU A 77 -16.87 -1.55 4.19
N ARG A 78 -16.98 -2.39 5.23
CA ARG A 78 -16.10 -2.34 6.39
C ARG A 78 -14.69 -2.77 5.99
N MET A 79 -13.67 -2.41 6.78
CA MET A 79 -12.28 -2.65 6.38
C MET A 79 -11.96 -4.12 6.07
N ASN A 80 -12.50 -5.07 6.85
CA ASN A 80 -12.29 -6.50 6.58
C ASN A 80 -12.92 -6.95 5.26
N GLU A 81 -14.10 -6.40 4.93
CA GLU A 81 -14.79 -6.66 3.68
C GLU A 81 -14.04 -6.02 2.51
N LYS A 82 -13.51 -4.80 2.69
CA LYS A 82 -12.61 -4.14 1.74
C LYS A 82 -11.40 -5.01 1.44
N ILE A 83 -10.67 -5.46 2.46
CA ILE A 83 -9.50 -6.33 2.29
C ILE A 83 -9.89 -7.60 1.52
N SER A 84 -11.02 -8.21 1.84
CA SER A 84 -11.49 -9.43 1.18
C SER A 84 -11.85 -9.20 -0.29
N ALA A 85 -12.51 -8.07 -0.61
CA ALA A 85 -12.94 -7.73 -1.96
C ALA A 85 -11.77 -7.46 -2.91
N ILE A 86 -10.66 -6.91 -2.42
CA ILE A 86 -9.48 -6.53 -3.22
C ILE A 86 -8.21 -7.31 -2.85
N ARG A 87 -8.36 -8.50 -2.24
CA ARG A 87 -7.25 -9.31 -1.71
C ARG A 87 -6.13 -9.59 -2.73
N GLU A 88 -6.47 -9.76 -4.00
CA GLU A 88 -5.49 -10.04 -5.07
C GLU A 88 -4.63 -8.81 -5.43
N TYR A 89 -5.02 -7.62 -4.97
CA TYR A 89 -4.29 -6.36 -5.16
C TYR A 89 -3.50 -5.94 -3.91
N LEU A 90 -3.57 -6.73 -2.84
CA LEU A 90 -2.94 -6.42 -1.57
C LEU A 90 -1.73 -7.32 -1.31
N PRO A 91 -0.71 -6.82 -0.58
CA PRO A 91 0.34 -7.66 -0.03
C PRO A 91 -0.27 -8.79 0.81
N SER A 92 0.22 -10.03 0.66
CA SER A 92 -0.36 -11.20 1.33
C SER A 92 -0.38 -11.03 2.85
N PHE A 93 0.60 -10.34 3.42
CA PHE A 93 0.66 -10.05 4.85
C PHE A 93 -0.59 -9.32 5.38
N ILE A 94 -1.18 -8.40 4.60
CA ILE A 94 -2.43 -7.73 4.99
C ILE A 94 -3.59 -8.72 4.99
N VAL A 95 -3.67 -9.57 3.97
CA VAL A 95 -4.75 -10.54 3.77
C VAL A 95 -4.73 -11.62 4.85
N GLU A 96 -3.53 -12.05 5.27
CA GLU A 96 -3.31 -13.03 6.33
C GLU A 96 -3.56 -12.44 7.74
N HIS A 97 -3.44 -11.12 7.89
CA HIS A 97 -3.55 -10.43 9.17
C HIS A 97 -4.58 -9.28 9.17
N PRO A 98 -5.86 -9.52 8.85
CA PRO A 98 -6.88 -8.46 8.78
C PRO A 98 -7.13 -7.78 10.13
N LYS A 99 -6.82 -8.45 11.25
CA LYS A 99 -6.91 -7.89 12.62
C LYS A 99 -5.94 -6.74 12.87
N LEU A 100 -4.91 -6.57 12.04
CA LEU A 100 -3.95 -5.47 12.15
C LEU A 100 -4.66 -4.11 12.11
N TYR A 101 -5.64 -3.94 11.21
CA TYR A 101 -6.42 -2.71 11.15
C TYR A 101 -7.25 -2.48 12.42
N SER A 102 -7.88 -3.53 12.94
CA SER A 102 -8.65 -3.43 14.19
C SER A 102 -7.77 -2.94 15.33
N LEU A 103 -6.53 -3.42 15.44
CA LEU A 103 -5.59 -2.98 16.46
C LEU A 103 -5.12 -1.53 16.25
N LEU A 104 -4.83 -1.14 15.00
CA LEU A 104 -4.52 0.24 14.63
C LEU A 104 -5.66 1.21 14.96
N SER A 105 -6.91 0.81 14.68
CA SER A 105 -8.09 1.62 14.97
C SER A 105 -8.30 1.75 16.48
N LYS A 106 -8.20 0.64 17.22
CA LYS A 106 -8.30 0.64 18.68
C LYS A 106 -7.22 1.48 19.36
N GLY A 107 -5.99 1.44 18.85
CA GLY A 107 -4.90 2.25 19.39
C GLY A 107 -5.15 3.76 19.32
N VAL A 108 -6.00 4.21 18.39
CA VAL A 108 -6.35 5.64 18.25
C VAL A 108 -7.54 6.04 19.11
N HIS A 109 -8.46 5.12 19.41
CA HIS A 109 -9.76 5.45 20.00
C HIS A 109 -9.99 4.89 21.40
N GLU A 110 -9.37 3.76 21.73
CA GLU A 110 -9.72 2.93 22.88
C GLU A 110 -8.54 2.66 23.82
N LEU A 111 -7.32 2.51 23.30
CA LEU A 111 -6.15 2.16 24.11
C LEU A 111 -5.54 3.38 24.81
N THR A 112 -4.99 3.11 25.99
CA THR A 112 -4.15 4.05 26.74
C THR A 112 -2.75 4.17 26.14
N GLU A 113 -2.00 5.21 26.55
CA GLU A 113 -0.63 5.43 26.11
C GLU A 113 0.28 4.24 26.42
N ASP A 114 0.16 3.67 27.63
CA ASP A 114 0.92 2.51 28.07
C ASP A 114 0.58 1.25 27.27
N GLU A 115 -0.69 1.04 26.94
CA GLU A 115 -1.12 -0.06 26.08
C GLU A 115 -0.57 0.08 24.67
N CYS A 116 -0.67 1.27 24.08
CA CYS A 116 -0.12 1.57 22.76
C CYS A 116 1.41 1.38 22.74
N SER A 117 2.11 1.85 23.78
CA SER A 117 3.57 1.72 23.90
C SER A 117 4.02 0.26 23.89
N ARG A 118 3.35 -0.61 24.66
CA ARG A 118 3.68 -2.05 24.72
C ARG A 118 3.56 -2.78 23.39
N VAL A 119 2.67 -2.34 22.50
CA VAL A 119 2.44 -3.00 21.20
C VAL A 119 3.01 -2.22 20.02
N PHE A 120 3.56 -1.03 20.24
CA PHE A 120 3.96 -0.11 19.18
C PHE A 120 4.96 -0.73 18.21
N ASP A 121 6.03 -1.33 18.74
CA ASP A 121 7.10 -1.93 17.91
C ASP A 121 6.58 -3.07 17.04
N VAL A 122 5.66 -3.89 17.56
CA VAL A 122 5.03 -4.98 16.80
C VAL A 122 4.20 -4.43 15.64
N ILE A 123 3.44 -3.36 15.88
CA ILE A 123 2.60 -2.73 14.86
C ILE A 123 3.45 -2.00 13.82
N LYS A 124 4.48 -1.28 14.26
CA LYS A 124 5.46 -0.66 13.38
C LYS A 124 6.10 -1.71 12.47
N MET A 125 6.62 -2.80 13.02
CA MET A 125 7.23 -3.89 12.25
C MET A 125 6.23 -4.48 11.24
N SER A 126 4.97 -4.67 11.65
CA SER A 126 3.92 -5.14 10.74
C SER A 126 3.72 -4.21 9.54
N ILE A 127 3.71 -2.89 9.76
CA ILE A 127 3.61 -1.90 8.67
C ILE A 127 4.87 -1.90 7.79
N GLU A 128 6.06 -2.04 8.38
CA GLU A 128 7.32 -2.13 7.64
C GLU A 128 7.32 -3.36 6.71
N MET A 129 6.91 -4.53 7.21
CA MET A 129 6.79 -5.76 6.41
C MET A 129 5.84 -5.59 5.21
N ILE A 130 4.70 -4.92 5.42
CA ILE A 130 3.74 -4.65 4.34
C ILE A 130 4.36 -3.75 3.26
N LEU A 131 5.10 -2.72 3.66
CA LEU A 131 5.75 -1.79 2.74
C LEU A 131 6.90 -2.46 1.97
N GLU A 132 7.64 -3.35 2.62
CA GLU A 132 8.69 -4.16 2.03
C GLU A 132 8.13 -5.12 0.98
N GLN A 133 7.11 -5.91 1.32
CA GLN A 133 6.46 -6.83 0.37
C GLN A 133 5.95 -6.07 -0.88
N LYS A 134 5.32 -4.91 -0.69
CA LYS A 134 4.88 -4.05 -1.80
C LYS A 134 6.03 -3.51 -2.67
N LEU A 135 7.22 -3.33 -2.09
CA LEU A 135 8.40 -2.94 -2.85
C LEU A 135 8.94 -4.12 -3.66
N GLU A 136 8.98 -5.30 -3.05
CA GLU A 136 9.40 -6.55 -3.70
C GLU A 136 8.52 -6.90 -4.89
N ASP A 137 7.19 -6.84 -4.72
CA ASP A 137 6.22 -7.11 -5.78
C ASP A 137 6.44 -6.19 -6.99
N ARG A 138 6.60 -4.88 -6.74
CA ARG A 138 6.89 -3.92 -7.81
C ARG A 138 8.23 -4.18 -8.49
N ASN A 139 9.26 -4.56 -7.74
CA ASN A 139 10.57 -4.89 -8.32
C ASN A 139 10.49 -6.17 -9.14
N ARG A 140 9.68 -7.15 -8.72
CA ARG A 140 9.40 -8.37 -9.47
C ARG A 140 8.65 -8.07 -10.76
N GLU A 141 7.59 -7.25 -10.71
CA GLU A 141 6.84 -6.80 -11.89
C GLU A 141 7.74 -6.11 -12.92
N LYS A 142 8.61 -5.19 -12.46
CA LYS A 142 9.58 -4.50 -13.33
C LYS A 142 10.53 -5.48 -14.03
N ARG A 143 11.14 -6.39 -13.26
CA ARG A 143 12.04 -7.42 -13.81
C ARG A 143 11.33 -8.32 -14.83
N LEU A 144 10.08 -8.72 -14.55
CA LEU A 144 9.27 -9.51 -15.49
C LEU A 144 8.93 -8.72 -16.76
N ALA A 145 8.58 -7.44 -16.64
CA ALA A 145 8.29 -6.57 -17.76
C ALA A 145 9.54 -6.32 -18.65
N GLU A 146 10.72 -6.21 -18.04
CA GLU A 146 12.00 -6.11 -18.74
C GLU A 146 12.35 -7.42 -19.47
N ALA A 147 12.22 -8.57 -18.79
CA ALA A 147 12.46 -9.88 -19.39
C ALA A 147 11.54 -10.14 -20.60
N LYS A 148 10.25 -9.78 -20.52
CA LYS A 148 9.28 -9.90 -21.63
C LYS A 148 9.62 -9.03 -22.84
N LYS A 149 10.40 -7.96 -22.69
CA LYS A 149 10.82 -7.08 -23.80
C LYS A 149 12.04 -7.63 -24.57
N GLN A 150 12.83 -8.51 -23.96
CA GLN A 150 14.04 -9.07 -24.59
C GLN A 150 13.78 -10.06 -25.74
N PRO A 151 12.78 -10.97 -25.73
CA PRO A 151 12.61 -11.93 -26.82
C PRO A 151 12.24 -11.31 -28.18
N GLN A 152 11.81 -10.04 -28.26
CA GLN A 152 11.48 -9.38 -29.53
C GLN A 152 12.69 -8.84 -30.29
N LYS A 153 13.86 -8.69 -29.65
CA LYS A 153 15.07 -8.19 -30.33
C LYS A 153 15.94 -9.28 -30.95
N THR A 154 15.73 -10.54 -30.58
CA THR A 154 16.61 -11.64 -30.99
C THR A 154 16.12 -12.37 -32.25
N LEU A 155 14.84 -12.22 -32.63
CA LEU A 155 14.21 -12.96 -33.75
C LEU A 155 14.04 -12.16 -35.05
N GLN A 156 14.52 -10.90 -35.14
CA GLN A 156 14.53 -10.11 -36.40
C GLN A 156 15.88 -10.10 -37.12
N LYS A 157 16.79 -11.02 -36.79
CA LYS A 157 18.02 -11.24 -37.56
C LYS A 157 18.01 -12.65 -38.12
N HIS A 158 17.24 -12.87 -39.18
CA HIS A 158 17.54 -13.83 -40.25
C HIS A 158 16.73 -13.46 -41.49
#